data_AF-A0A2Z6RBK9-F1
#
_entry.id   AF-A0A2Z6RBK9-F1
#
_cell.length_a   1.000
_cell.length_b   1.000
_cell.length_c   1.000
_cell.angle_alpha   90.00
_cell.angle_beta   90.00
_cell.angle_gamma   90.00
#
_symmetry.space_group_name_H-M   'P 1'
#
loop_
_entity.id
_entity.type
_entity.pdbx_description
1 polymer ?
#
loop_
_entity_poly.entity_id
_entity_poly.type
_entity_poly.pdbx_seq_one_letter_code
_entity_poly.pdbx_strand_id
1 'polypeptide(L)' 'MENWITTKIKSEDINYFKYEEFSDKVEIGRGGFGVVYKAKWNFRGMEEAALKALLDNNNHSSINKYI' A
#
# COMPACT_ATOMS: atom_id res chain seq x y z
N MET A 1 -5.88 -10.10 -20.34
CA MET A 1 -4.91 -9.00 -20.36
C MET A 1 -4.22 -9.02 -19.00
N GLU A 2 -2.93 -9.36 -18.94
CA GLU A 2 -2.22 -9.30 -17.65
C GLU A 2 -2.15 -7.84 -17.19
N ASN A 3 -2.47 -7.59 -15.92
CA ASN A 3 -2.25 -6.27 -15.32
C ASN A 3 -0.73 -6.00 -15.30
N TRP A 4 -0.31 -4.85 -15.85
CA TRP A 4 1.09 -4.48 -15.95
C TRP A 4 1.81 -4.51 -14.58
N ILE A 5 1.10 -4.24 -13.48
CA ILE A 5 1.63 -4.33 -12.11
C ILE A 5 2.03 -5.77 -11.79
N THR A 6 1.17 -6.76 -12.09
CA THR A 6 1.46 -8.18 -11.87
C THR A 6 2.67 -8.62 -12.69
N THR A 7 2.77 -8.18 -13.95
CA THR A 7 3.93 -8.47 -14.79
C THR A 7 5.22 -7.93 -14.18
N LYS A 8 5.19 -6.70 -13.63
CA LYS A 8 6.34 -6.07 -12.99
C LYS A 8 6.74 -6.68 -11.65
N ILE A 9 5.79 -7.26 -10.91
CA ILE A 9 6.09 -8.08 -9.73
C ILE A 9 6.78 -9.38 -10.15
N LYS A 10 6.29 -10.07 -11.20
CA LYS A 10 6.89 -11.31 -11.70
C LYS A 10 8.30 -11.11 -12.26
N SER A 11 8.57 -9.96 -12.89
CA SER A 11 9.90 -9.62 -13.40
C SER A 11 10.85 -9.05 -12.33
N GLU A 12 10.42 -9.01 -11.06
CA GLU A 12 11.19 -8.48 -9.92
C GLU A 12 11.55 -6.98 -10.05
N ASP A 13 10.95 -6.27 -11.00
CA ASP A 13 11.07 -4.80 -11.12
C ASP A 13 10.34 -4.08 -9.96
N ILE A 14 9.35 -4.75 -9.35
CA ILE A 14 8.60 -4.26 -8.19
C ILE A 14 8.62 -5.31 -7.09
N ASN A 15 9.19 -4.96 -5.94
CA ASN A 15 9.11 -5.78 -4.73
C ASN A 15 7.70 -5.70 -4.15
N TYR A 16 7.02 -6.85 -4.06
CA TYR A 16 5.71 -6.96 -3.44
C TYR A 16 5.82 -7.37 -1.98
N PHE A 17 5.12 -6.64 -1.12
CA PHE A 17 4.96 -6.95 0.29
C PHE A 17 3.47 -7.03 0.62
N LYS A 18 3.09 -8.00 1.46
CA LYS A 18 1.70 -8.12 1.90
C LYS A 18 1.35 -6.94 2.81
N TYR A 19 0.16 -6.39 2.67
CA TYR A 19 -0.27 -5.22 3.45
C TYR A 19 -0.35 -5.53 4.95
N GLU A 20 -0.59 -6.79 5.29
CA GLU A 20 -0.65 -7.33 6.65
C GLU A 20 0.72 -7.45 7.30
N GLU A 21 1.84 -7.35 6.55
CA GLU A 21 3.19 -7.26 7.16
C GLU A 21 3.38 -5.96 7.95
N PHE A 22 2.52 -4.96 7.73
CA PHE A 22 2.59 -3.67 8.39
C PHE A 22 1.52 -3.56 9.47
N SER A 23 1.88 -3.17 10.68
CA SER A 23 0.95 -2.98 11.80
C SER A 23 0.91 -1.52 12.28
N ASP A 24 0.03 -1.23 13.24
CA ASP A 24 -0.08 0.08 13.91
C ASP A 24 -0.14 1.26 12.92
N LYS A 25 -1.02 1.15 11.91
CA LYS A 25 -1.15 2.13 10.84
C LYS A 25 -1.87 3.38 11.37
N VAL A 26 -1.18 4.52 11.36
CA VAL A 26 -1.73 5.82 11.80
C VAL A 26 -1.64 6.80 10.64
N GLU A 27 -2.75 7.42 10.25
CA GLU A 27 -2.75 8.45 9.20
C GLU A 27 -1.88 9.64 9.65
N ILE A 28 -0.91 10.01 8.81
CA ILE A 28 0.00 11.15 9.05
C ILE A 28 -0.15 12.27 8.02
N GLY A 29 -0.93 12.04 6.95
CA GLY A 29 -1.20 13.06 5.95
C GLY A 29 -2.13 12.59 4.86
N ARG A 30 -2.82 13.55 4.23
CA ARG A 30 -3.78 13.32 3.14
C ARG A 30 -3.64 14.41 2.09
N GLY A 31 -3.63 14.02 0.82
CA GLY A 31 -3.62 14.92 -0.33
C GLY A 31 -4.56 14.43 -1.43
N GLY A 32 -4.61 15.17 -2.54
CA GLY A 32 -5.55 14.87 -3.64
C GLY A 32 -5.36 13.50 -4.31
N PHE A 33 -4.19 12.88 -4.15
CA PHE A 33 -3.85 11.61 -4.78
C PHE A 33 -3.81 10.42 -3.81
N GLY A 34 -4.03 10.63 -2.51
CA GLY A 34 -3.80 9.56 -1.53
C GLY A 34 -3.73 9.98 -0.07
N VAL A 35 -3.70 8.95 0.77
CA VAL A 35 -3.49 9.04 2.22
C VAL A 35 -2.14 8.39 2.55
N VAL A 36 -1.39 8.98 3.49
CA VAL A 36 -0.13 8.44 3.98
C VAL A 36 -0.31 8.00 5.42
N TYR A 37 0.09 6.76 5.72
CA TYR A 37 0.10 6.19 7.06
C TYR A 37 1.54 5.95 7.52
N LYS A 38 1.83 6.25 8.77
CA LYS A 38 2.96 5.66 9.48
C LYS A 38 2.55 4.26 9.93
N ALA A 39 3.39 3.26 9.71
CA ALA A 39 3.14 1.88 10.13
C ALA A 39 4.42 1.22 10.64
N LYS A 40 4.30 0.24 11.53
CA LYS A 40 5.43 -0.62 11.92
C LYS A 40 5.67 -1.70 10.88
N TRP A 41 6.94 -2.07 10.64
CA TRP A 41 7.31 -3.11 9.68
C TRP A 41 8.31 -4.14 10.24
N ASN A 42 8.07 -4.56 11.47
CA ASN A 42 9.01 -5.36 12.25
C ASN A 42 9.35 -6.73 11.61
N PHE A 43 8.51 -7.23 10.70
CA PHE A 43 8.70 -8.54 10.05
C PHE A 43 10.05 -8.67 9.32
N ARG A 44 10.63 -7.54 8.87
CA ARG A 44 11.89 -7.54 8.09
C ARG A 44 13.02 -6.79 8.77
N GLY A 45 12.94 -6.59 10.09
CA GLY A 45 13.94 -5.83 10.84
C GLY A 45 13.90 -4.32 10.59
N MET A 46 12.81 -3.82 9.99
CA MET A 46 12.55 -2.38 9.85
C MET A 46 11.56 -1.96 10.93
N GLU A 47 11.85 -0.88 11.64
CA GLU A 47 10.99 -0.43 12.74
C GLU A 47 9.71 0.22 12.20
N GLU A 48 9.83 1.04 11.16
CA GLU A 48 8.74 1.89 10.65
C GLU A 48 8.79 2.05 9.13
N ALA A 49 7.63 2.27 8.52
CA ALA A 49 7.45 2.55 7.11
C ALA A 49 6.35 3.61 6.89
N ALA A 50 6.49 4.40 5.83
CA ALA A 50 5.43 5.27 5.34
C ALA A 50 4.65 4.56 4.22
N LEU A 51 3.38 4.28 4.45
CA LEU A 51 2.48 3.63 3.49
C LEU A 51 1.63 4.68 2.80
N LYS A 52 1.83 4.89 1.50
CA LYS A 52 0.97 5.76 0.69
C LYS A 52 -0.11 4.94 -0.01
N ALA A 53 -1.34 5.09 0.44
CA ALA A 53 -2.52 4.55 -0.23
C ALA A 53 -2.95 5.52 -1.35
N LEU A 54 -2.94 5.05 -2.59
CA LEU A 54 -3.38 5.84 -3.74
C LEU A 54 -4.91 5.76 -3.86
N LEU A 55 -5.55 6.91 -4.09
CA LEU A 55 -6.98 6.94 -4.37
C LEU A 55 -7.24 6.44 -5.79
N ASP A 56 -8.15 5.49 -5.94
CA ASP A 56 -8.71 5.18 -7.24
C ASP A 56 -9.82 6.21 -7.54
N ASN A 57 -9.60 7.04 -8.55
CA ASN A 57 -10.57 8.05 -8.98
C ASN A 57 -11.76 7.45 -9.74
N ASN A 58 -11.76 6.13 -9.97
CA ASN A 58 -12.93 5.42 -10.45
C ASN A 58 -13.93 5.27 -9.30
N ASN A 59 -14.87 6.21 -9.21
CA ASN A 59 -16.00 6.22 -8.28
C ASN A 59 -16.90 4.95 -8.39
N HIS A 60 -16.42 3.82 -7.89
CA HIS A 60 -17.26 2.70 -7.50
C HIS A 60 -16.71 2.09 -6.20
N SER A 61 -17.00 2.78 -5.10
CA SER A 61 -17.11 2.26 -3.73
C SER A 61 -16.58 0.83 -3.52
N SER A 62 -15.26 0.69 -3.33
CA SER A 62 -14.65 -0.54 -2.78
C SER A 62 -13.36 -0.26 -2.01
N ILE A 63 -13.21 0.94 -1.44
CA ILE A 63 -12.08 1.24 -0.53
C ILE A 63 -12.23 0.49 0.82
N ASN A 64 -13.38 -0.16 1.09
CA ASN A 64 -13.65 -0.90 2.32
C ASN A 64 -13.72 -2.43 2.15
N LYS A 65 -12.77 -3.07 1.47
CA LYS A 65 -12.68 -4.55 1.54
C LYS A 65 -11.43 -5.11 2.20
N TYR A 66 -10.36 -4.33 2.35
CA TYR A 66 -9.08 -4.84 2.88
C TYR A 66 -8.31 -3.83 3.74
N ILE A 67 -9.01 -2.89 4.41
CA ILE A 67 -8.47 -2.16 5.56
C ILE A 67 -8.82 -2.96 6.81
#